data_AF-A0A4R1JVN3-F1
#
_entry.id   AF-A0A4R1JVN3-F1
#
_cell.length_a   1.000
_cell.length_b   1.000
_cell.length_c   1.000
_cell.angle_alpha   90.00
_cell.angle_beta   90.00
_cell.angle_gamma   90.00
#
_symmetry.space_group_name_H-M   'P 1'
#
loop_
_entity.id
_entity.type
_entity.pdbx_description
1 polymer ?
#
loop_
_entity_poly.entity_id
_entity_poly.type
_entity_poly.pdbx_seq_one_letter_code
_entity_poly.pdbx_strand_id
1 'polypeptide(L)'
;MKTKRILLGLLLSIGLFTVSCSSDDNEGETIVPIQGKYNLSQTGTIVDGKEVLIDAPQNASGCKKDYLDLRLSNAAVIGDYNGSDCALTETTGTYARSHNDLTISVGNLSTTADIMNLTNKELKIKDKTTGIITVYTR
;
A
#
# COMPACT_ATOMS: atom_id res chain seq x y z
N MET A 1 67.21 -42.02 -11.70
CA MET A 1 68.01 -41.52 -10.56
C MET A 1 67.72 -40.04 -10.33
N LYS A 2 67.42 -39.69 -9.06
CA LYS A 2 67.53 -38.37 -8.40
C LYS A 2 66.54 -37.23 -8.76
N THR A 3 65.61 -37.07 -7.82
CA THR A 3 64.74 -35.94 -7.44
C THR A 3 65.27 -34.52 -7.65
N LYS A 4 64.37 -33.58 -8.01
CA LYS A 4 64.19 -32.29 -7.31
C LYS A 4 62.72 -31.84 -7.31
N ARG A 5 62.29 -31.39 -6.14
CA ARG A 5 60.97 -30.85 -5.77
C ARG A 5 60.91 -29.38 -6.15
N ILE A 6 59.79 -28.87 -6.67
CA ILE A 6 59.33 -27.49 -6.41
C ILE A 6 57.80 -27.51 -6.30
N LEU A 7 57.32 -27.40 -5.07
CA LEU A 7 55.99 -26.90 -4.74
C LEU A 7 55.92 -25.44 -5.19
N LEU A 8 54.82 -25.04 -5.84
CA LEU A 8 54.30 -23.68 -5.67
C LEU A 8 52.77 -23.74 -5.72
N GLY A 9 52.18 -23.75 -4.53
CA GLY A 9 50.75 -23.50 -4.33
C GLY A 9 50.49 -21.99 -4.29
N LEU A 10 49.34 -21.60 -4.83
CA LEU A 10 48.70 -20.31 -4.58
C LEU A 10 47.18 -20.56 -4.71
N LEU A 11 46.52 -20.91 -3.61
CA LEU A 11 45.67 -20.02 -2.80
C LEU A 11 44.51 -19.44 -3.63
N LEU A 12 43.38 -20.14 -3.70
CA LEU A 12 42.18 -19.96 -2.86
C LEU A 12 41.65 -18.51 -2.81
N SER A 13 40.60 -18.24 -3.58
CA SER A 13 39.60 -17.23 -3.22
C SER A 13 38.25 -17.65 -3.80
N ILE A 14 37.60 -18.60 -3.12
CA ILE A 14 36.15 -18.77 -3.22
C ILE A 14 35.57 -17.59 -2.44
N GLY A 15 35.08 -16.58 -3.16
CA GLY A 15 34.29 -15.51 -2.58
C GLY A 15 32.96 -16.07 -2.10
N LEU A 16 32.94 -16.55 -0.85
CA LEU A 16 31.71 -16.86 -0.14
C LEU A 16 31.03 -15.54 0.23
N PHE A 17 30.16 -15.04 -0.65
CA PHE A 17 29.14 -14.10 -0.25
C PHE A 17 28.14 -14.86 0.64
N THR A 18 28.45 -14.97 1.93
CA THR A 18 27.43 -15.30 2.92
C THR A 18 26.61 -14.04 3.13
N VAL A 19 25.54 -13.91 2.34
CA VAL A 19 24.43 -13.04 2.72
C VAL A 19 23.87 -13.67 3.99
N SER A 20 24.29 -13.15 5.14
CA SER A 20 23.67 -13.41 6.43
C SER A 20 22.26 -12.82 6.40
N CYS A 21 21.30 -13.54 5.81
CA CYS A 21 19.93 -13.39 6.22
C CYS A 21 19.88 -13.85 7.67
N SER A 22 19.82 -12.87 8.58
CA SER A 22 19.39 -13.12 9.95
C SER A 22 18.10 -13.92 9.87
N SER A 23 18.14 -15.15 10.38
CA SER A 23 16.96 -15.93 10.68
C SER A 23 16.23 -15.21 11.81
N ASP A 24 15.43 -14.22 11.45
CA ASP A 24 14.40 -13.69 12.32
C ASP A 24 13.08 -14.11 11.68
N ASP A 25 12.46 -15.09 12.33
CA ASP A 25 11.22 -15.74 11.94
C ASP A 25 10.11 -14.70 11.77
N ASN A 26 9.92 -14.23 10.53
CA ASN A 26 8.64 -13.71 10.11
C ASN A 26 8.05 -14.75 9.18
N GLU A 27 7.28 -15.65 9.81
CA GLU A 27 6.16 -16.36 9.20
C GLU A 27 5.66 -15.55 8.02
N GLY A 28 5.81 -16.09 6.81
CA GLY A 28 5.48 -15.40 5.58
C GLY A 28 4.03 -14.93 5.62
N GLU A 29 3.83 -13.68 6.07
CA GLU A 29 2.54 -13.04 5.99
C GLU A 29 2.17 -13.08 4.51
N THR A 30 1.04 -13.71 4.22
CA THR A 30 0.44 -13.56 2.89
C THR A 30 0.03 -12.10 2.79
N ILE A 31 0.93 -11.25 2.31
CA ILE A 31 0.70 -9.83 2.11
C ILE A 31 -0.37 -9.75 1.03
N VAL A 32 -1.62 -9.52 1.43
CA VAL A 32 -2.72 -9.23 0.50
C VAL A 32 -2.25 -8.06 -0.37
N PRO A 33 -2.20 -8.23 -1.72
CA PRO A 33 -1.81 -7.15 -2.61
C PRO A 33 -2.75 -5.97 -2.39
N ILE A 34 -2.19 -4.80 -2.13
CA ILE A 34 -3.00 -3.58 -1.98
C ILE A 34 -3.59 -3.12 -3.31
N GLN A 35 -3.08 -3.64 -4.43
CA GLN A 35 -3.50 -3.24 -5.77
C GLN A 35 -4.93 -3.62 -6.09
N GLY A 36 -5.63 -2.66 -6.70
CA GLY A 36 -6.91 -2.76 -7.37
C GLY A 36 -7.85 -1.61 -7.02
N LYS A 37 -9.09 -1.72 -7.49
CA LYS A 37 -10.11 -0.68 -7.39
C LYS A 37 -10.99 -0.88 -6.17
N TYR A 38 -11.12 0.13 -5.32
CA TYR A 38 -11.92 0.09 -4.11
C TYR A 38 -12.92 1.25 -4.10
N ASN A 39 -14.19 0.95 -3.89
CA ASN A 39 -15.27 1.93 -3.84
C ASN A 39 -15.36 2.53 -2.44
N LEU A 40 -15.44 3.86 -2.34
CA LEU A 40 -15.59 4.60 -1.10
C LEU A 40 -16.92 4.22 -0.44
N SER A 41 -16.85 3.63 0.75
CA SER A 41 -18.04 3.17 1.46
C SER A 41 -18.40 4.11 2.61
N GLN A 42 -17.46 4.33 3.52
CA GLN A 42 -17.72 5.05 4.77
C GLN A 42 -16.56 5.99 5.12
N THR A 43 -16.86 7.02 5.89
CA THR A 43 -15.86 7.87 6.54
C THR A 43 -16.21 8.06 8.01
N GLY A 44 -15.24 8.42 8.84
CA GLY A 44 -15.49 8.60 10.26
C GLY A 44 -14.25 8.95 11.07
N THR A 45 -14.36 8.79 12.38
CA THR A 45 -13.29 9.07 13.34
C THR A 45 -13.37 8.12 14.53
N ILE A 46 -12.47 8.29 15.49
CA ILE A 46 -12.49 7.57 16.77
C ILE A 46 -13.03 8.52 17.85
N VAL A 47 -14.12 8.12 18.50
CA VAL A 47 -14.70 8.82 19.66
C VAL A 47 -14.69 7.85 20.83
N ASP A 48 -14.08 8.26 21.96
CA ASP A 48 -13.96 7.44 23.17
C ASP A 48 -13.39 6.03 22.91
N GLY A 49 -12.39 5.94 22.03
CA GLY A 49 -11.73 4.67 21.68
C GLY A 49 -12.53 3.76 20.76
N LYS A 50 -13.68 4.20 20.23
CA LYS A 50 -14.52 3.44 19.30
C LYS A 50 -14.59 4.12 17.94
N GLU A 51 -14.56 3.31 16.88
CA GLU A 51 -14.82 3.81 15.52
C GLU A 51 -16.28 4.27 15.42
N VAL A 52 -16.48 5.49 14.96
CA VAL A 52 -17.79 6.05 14.59
C VAL A 52 -17.74 6.32 13.09
N LEU A 53 -18.36 5.44 12.32
CA LEU A 53 -18.38 5.46 10.87
C LEU A 53 -19.78 5.83 10.36
N ILE A 54 -19.84 6.66 9.32
CA ILE A 54 -21.05 7.00 8.59
C ILE A 54 -20.86 6.69 7.10
N ASP A 55 -21.96 6.53 6.36
CA ASP A 55 -21.89 6.47 4.91
C ASP A 55 -21.18 7.70 4.36
N ALA A 56 -20.25 7.48 3.44
CA ALA A 56 -19.38 8.53 2.94
C ALA A 56 -20.19 9.62 2.21
N PRO A 57 -20.29 10.84 2.76
CA PRO A 57 -21.10 11.91 2.17
C PRO A 57 -20.55 12.43 0.83
N GLN A 58 -19.32 12.06 0.48
CA GLN A 58 -18.69 12.35 -0.80
C GLN A 58 -19.41 11.65 -1.96
N ASN A 59 -19.97 10.46 -1.73
CA ASN A 59 -20.69 9.73 -2.77
C ASN A 59 -21.98 10.48 -3.14
N ALA A 60 -22.08 10.90 -4.40
CA ALA A 60 -23.28 11.55 -4.89
C ALA A 60 -24.49 10.59 -4.89
N SER A 61 -25.61 11.05 -4.32
CA SER A 61 -26.85 10.26 -4.24
C SER A 61 -27.36 9.89 -5.63
N GLY A 62 -27.63 8.60 -5.85
CA GLY A 62 -28.10 8.07 -7.14
C GLY A 62 -26.97 7.73 -8.12
N CYS A 63 -25.72 8.05 -7.79
CA CYS A 63 -24.55 7.72 -8.60
C CYS A 63 -23.86 6.45 -8.13
N LYS A 64 -22.90 6.00 -8.94
CA LYS A 64 -21.91 5.03 -8.48
C LYS A 64 -21.08 5.66 -7.36
N LYS A 65 -20.56 4.83 -6.45
CA LYS A 65 -19.63 5.27 -5.42
C LYS A 65 -18.33 5.78 -6.05
N ASP A 66 -17.74 6.79 -5.43
CA ASP A 66 -16.38 7.23 -5.69
C ASP A 66 -15.40 6.08 -5.45
N TYR A 67 -14.18 6.16 -5.99
CA TYR A 67 -13.21 5.09 -5.83
C TYR A 67 -11.77 5.56 -5.70
N LEU A 68 -10.97 4.66 -5.13
CA LEU A 68 -9.51 4.67 -5.19
C LEU A 68 -9.04 3.42 -5.93
N ASP A 69 -8.34 3.61 -7.05
CA ASP A 69 -7.73 2.54 -7.85
C ASP A 69 -6.20 2.58 -7.71
N LEU A 70 -5.66 1.60 -6.99
CA LEU A 70 -4.23 1.43 -6.76
C LEU A 70 -3.66 0.44 -7.78
N ARG A 71 -2.98 0.94 -8.80
CA ARG A 71 -2.52 0.12 -9.94
C ARG A 71 -1.17 -0.53 -9.66
N LEU A 72 -0.87 -1.62 -10.39
CA LEU A 72 0.45 -2.27 -10.36
C LEU A 72 1.60 -1.35 -10.80
N SER A 73 1.31 -0.29 -11.57
CA SER A 73 2.28 0.71 -12.00
C SER A 73 2.60 1.77 -10.93
N ASN A 74 2.16 1.57 -9.68
CA ASN A 74 2.20 2.55 -8.59
C ASN A 74 1.39 3.83 -8.85
N ALA A 75 0.47 3.81 -9.81
CA ALA A 75 -0.47 4.90 -10.03
C ALA A 75 -1.65 4.78 -9.05
N ALA A 76 -2.03 5.90 -8.43
CA ALA A 76 -3.27 6.03 -7.67
C ALA A 76 -4.25 6.86 -8.50
N VAL A 77 -5.42 6.29 -8.81
CA VAL A 77 -6.47 7.00 -9.54
C VAL A 77 -7.67 7.16 -8.63
N ILE A 78 -8.02 8.41 -8.36
CA ILE A 78 -9.16 8.80 -7.54
C ILE A 78 -10.29 9.18 -8.51
N GLY A 79 -11.38 8.43 -8.48
CA GLY A 79 -12.56 8.69 -9.30
C GLY A 79 -13.69 9.27 -8.46
N ASP A 80 -14.21 10.42 -8.89
CA ASP A 80 -15.32 11.15 -8.28
C ASP A 80 -16.51 11.13 -9.25
N TYR A 81 -17.65 10.59 -8.82
CA TYR A 81 -18.90 10.66 -9.56
C TYR A 81 -19.80 11.75 -8.97
N ASN A 82 -20.11 12.77 -9.77
CA ASN A 82 -20.90 13.90 -9.30
C ASN A 82 -21.87 14.46 -10.35
N GLY A 83 -22.72 15.39 -9.90
CA GLY A 83 -23.75 16.04 -10.73
C GLY A 83 -24.97 15.15 -10.99
N SER A 84 -25.97 15.69 -11.68
CA SER A 84 -27.21 14.97 -12.04
C SER A 84 -26.96 13.79 -12.98
N ASP A 85 -25.90 13.88 -13.78
CA ASP A 85 -25.59 12.92 -14.83
C ASP A 85 -24.55 11.87 -14.36
N CYS A 86 -24.13 11.94 -13.10
CA CYS A 86 -23.08 11.11 -12.51
C CYS A 86 -21.81 11.12 -13.36
N ALA A 87 -21.36 12.32 -13.74
CA ALA A 87 -20.15 12.51 -14.52
C ALA A 87 -18.93 12.07 -13.70
N LEU A 88 -18.02 11.34 -14.34
CA LEU A 88 -16.78 10.87 -13.71
C LEU A 88 -15.67 11.89 -13.93
N THR A 89 -15.05 12.34 -12.85
CA THR A 89 -13.76 13.03 -12.87
C THR A 89 -12.69 12.12 -12.27
N GLU A 90 -11.59 11.91 -12.98
CA GLU A 90 -10.44 11.17 -12.46
C GLU A 90 -9.27 12.10 -12.17
N THR A 91 -8.73 11.97 -10.95
CA THR A 91 -7.47 12.58 -10.56
C THR A 91 -6.42 11.49 -10.40
N THR A 92 -5.30 11.61 -11.13
CA THR A 92 -4.22 10.62 -11.10
C THR A 92 -3.01 11.15 -10.34
N GLY A 93 -2.46 10.30 -9.49
CA GLY A 93 -1.21 10.51 -8.76
C GLY A 93 -0.41 9.22 -8.66
N THR A 94 0.49 9.18 -7.68
CA THR A 94 1.24 7.97 -7.33
C THR A 94 0.90 7.52 -5.92
N TYR A 95 1.17 6.25 -5.62
CA TYR A 95 1.18 5.78 -4.25
C TYR A 95 2.45 5.00 -3.94
N ALA A 96 2.81 5.00 -2.67
CA ALA A 96 3.84 4.14 -2.10
C ALA A 96 3.28 3.48 -0.85
N ARG A 97 3.60 2.20 -0.66
CA ARG A 97 3.30 1.47 0.57
C ARG A 97 4.62 1.13 1.28
N SER A 98 4.67 1.39 2.57
CA SER A 98 5.76 0.94 3.44
C SER A 98 5.15 0.34 4.70
N HIS A 99 5.28 -0.97 4.90
CA HIS A 99 4.60 -1.68 5.99
C HIS A 99 3.08 -1.42 5.98
N ASN A 100 2.60 -0.74 7.03
CA ASN A 100 1.20 -0.34 7.21
C ASN A 100 0.95 1.11 6.81
N ASP A 101 1.89 1.80 6.18
CA ASP A 101 1.68 3.16 5.69
C ASP A 101 1.34 3.14 4.21
N LEU A 102 0.27 3.84 3.85
CA LEU A 102 -0.07 4.19 2.48
C LEU A 102 0.12 5.69 2.29
N THR A 103 1.05 6.06 1.40
CA THR A 103 1.25 7.44 0.98
C THR A 103 0.70 7.63 -0.43
N ILE A 104 -0.17 8.61 -0.62
CA ILE A 104 -0.70 9.01 -1.93
C ILE A 104 -0.19 10.42 -2.24
N SER A 105 0.31 10.63 -3.45
CA SER A 105 0.83 11.91 -3.91
C SER A 105 0.14 12.35 -5.20
N VAL A 106 -0.43 13.56 -5.21
CA VAL A 106 -1.10 14.17 -6.36
C VAL A 106 -0.50 15.56 -6.58
N GLY A 107 0.19 15.75 -7.71
CA GLY A 107 0.96 16.97 -7.95
C GLY A 107 2.01 17.18 -6.87
N ASN A 108 1.96 18.33 -6.18
CA ASN A 108 2.88 18.67 -5.09
C ASN A 108 2.32 18.34 -3.68
N LEU A 109 1.13 17.75 -3.61
CA LEU A 109 0.49 17.37 -2.35
C LEU A 109 0.73 15.89 -2.08
N SER A 110 1.01 15.56 -0.82
CA SER A 110 1.16 14.17 -0.37
C SER A 110 0.43 13.97 0.95
N THR A 111 -0.17 12.79 1.10
CA THR A 111 -0.93 12.41 2.29
C THR A 111 -0.55 10.99 2.66
N THR A 112 -0.30 10.76 3.95
CA THR A 112 0.05 9.44 4.49
C THR A 112 -1.02 8.98 5.47
N ALA A 113 -1.45 7.74 5.33
CA ALA A 113 -2.43 7.10 6.17
C ALA A 113 -1.92 5.77 6.73
N ASP A 114 -2.34 5.43 7.95
CA ASP A 114 -2.21 4.09 8.51
C ASP A 114 -3.23 3.15 7.83
N ILE A 115 -2.78 2.01 7.34
CA ILE A 115 -3.62 0.90 6.88
C ILE A 115 -4.10 0.15 8.13
N MET A 116 -5.36 0.38 8.51
CA MET A 116 -5.98 -0.23 9.68
C MET A 116 -6.47 -1.66 9.41
N ASN A 117 -6.95 -1.90 8.19
CA ASN A 117 -7.38 -3.21 7.73
C ASN A 117 -7.16 -3.34 6.23
N LEU A 118 -6.63 -4.48 5.78
CA LEU A 118 -6.49 -4.80 4.37
C LEU A 118 -6.87 -6.26 4.14
N THR A 119 -7.92 -6.45 3.37
CA THR A 119 -8.40 -7.77 2.95
C THR A 119 -8.67 -7.76 1.45
N ASN A 120 -9.06 -8.90 0.88
CA ASN A 120 -9.51 -8.96 -0.52
C ASN A 120 -10.81 -8.17 -0.78
N LYS A 121 -11.53 -7.74 0.26
CA LYS A 121 -12.81 -7.03 0.18
C LYS A 121 -12.79 -5.61 0.73
N GLU A 122 -11.78 -5.26 1.54
CA GLU A 122 -11.75 -4.00 2.28
C GLU A 122 -10.35 -3.41 2.31
N LEU A 123 -10.28 -2.10 2.11
CA LEU A 123 -9.15 -1.26 2.48
C LEU A 123 -9.65 -0.19 3.45
N LYS A 124 -9.27 -0.29 4.72
CA LYS A 124 -9.56 0.72 5.75
C LYS A 124 -8.27 1.46 6.08
N ILE A 125 -8.30 2.78 5.92
CA ILE A 125 -7.15 3.65 6.19
C ILE A 125 -7.53 4.75 7.17
N LYS A 126 -6.56 5.23 7.95
CA LYS A 126 -6.69 6.39 8.82
C LYS A 126 -5.64 7.41 8.46
N ASP A 127 -6.08 8.59 8.03
CA ASP A 127 -5.19 9.70 7.72
C ASP A 127 -4.39 10.12 8.96
N LYS A 128 -3.06 10.20 8.84
CA LYS A 128 -2.18 10.49 9.99
C LYS A 128 -2.27 11.94 10.46
N THR A 129 -2.71 12.86 9.60
CA THR A 129 -2.76 14.29 9.90
C THR A 129 -4.08 14.68 10.54
N THR A 130 -5.17 14.18 10.00
CA THR A 130 -6.55 14.54 10.36
C THR A 130 -7.20 13.51 11.27
N GLY A 131 -6.69 12.27 11.31
CA GLY A 131 -7.29 11.17 12.04
C GLY A 131 -8.58 10.63 11.42
N ILE A 132 -8.96 11.10 10.22
CA ILE A 132 -10.15 10.62 9.52
C ILE A 132 -9.92 9.18 9.07
N ILE A 133 -10.88 8.31 9.38
CA ILE A 133 -10.94 6.93 8.90
C ILE A 133 -11.74 6.93 7.59
N THR A 134 -11.19 6.29 6.57
CA THR A 134 -11.85 6.05 5.29
C THR A 134 -11.90 4.56 5.02
N VAL A 135 -13.09 4.04 4.75
CA VAL A 135 -13.34 2.63 4.43
C VAL A 135 -13.69 2.51 2.97
N TYR A 136 -12.92 1.71 2.24
CA TYR A 136 -13.23 1.33 0.87
C TYR A 136 -13.54 -0.16 0.76
N THR A 137 -14.45 -0.52 -0.14
CA THR A 137 -14.91 -1.89 -0.36
C THR A 137 -14.82 -2.31 -1.83
N ARG A 138 -14.63 -3.61 -2.08
CA ARG A 138 -14.66 -4.21 -3.42
C ARG A 138 -15.96 -4.92 -3.73
#